data_AF-A0A1G3A8X4-F1
#
_entry.id   AF-A0A1G3A8X4-F1
#
_cell.length_a   1.000
_cell.length_b   1.000
_cell.length_c   1.000
_cell.angle_alpha   90.00
_cell.angle_beta   90.00
_cell.angle_gamma   90.00
#
_symmetry.space_group_name_H-M   'P 1'
#
loop_
_entity.id
_entity.type
_entity.pdbx_description
1 polymer ?
#
loop_
_entity_poly.entity_id
_entity_poly.type
_entity_poly.pdbx_seq_one_letter_code
_entity_poly.pdbx_strand_id
1 'polypeptide(L)'
;MVLQKHGITQIYDESEYLGPGRPSWSQWYNFGFSRSKGTWAMYASDDLVFEKGSIAKAVNLLRSQKSRSVAGGVFFYKEVIPEYPGWEKQGICFALGHKLLMNFGLIRLDVFRELGGFDEDYVFRCPDIDLSFKIYESGRQLIPLADCLLIHNNELDELKKKNLRTADIDYEHLLRKWKHFVPSRLAPPNRLFWEPSYEAALTMPNELEDVNSGIEHFWHGLACLQIGRFQEAVRWFSQAMNASCKHWTVFWLAAEALYQIGYYEQAQKTADFVLRINPGCAEIQSLLNRLEERYAQSTADTGRNTWSRPIIYTPRSHFVIEVKYGGIGDHLFYSHLPRIAKQSGKFDRIYVSNHSEFRSPEYRRLVWECNPYVDGFCDENGEYPLFDSVEEGMNILDKIMLLQGLDDGKRFHEPELYVRFQPRPDLCDAVVYDPNFVSYVGDISSEEIESFLRNNHIHVTHQMKLWEKNCAIEYYDTILRTDSLEEFCRVIISCRQLLCLSSGTATLAAAIGKPAIVFYGNGQKPMFHPSRLHRYLNCSAKNAHRKMIEPANAMAKVFVHK
;
A
#
# COMPACT_ATOMS: atom_id res chain seq x y z
N MET A 1 -48.33 -22.05 21.24
CA MET A 1 -47.47 -23.06 21.89
C MET A 1 -45.98 -22.77 21.71
N VAL A 2 -45.49 -22.44 20.51
CA VAL A 2 -44.08 -22.05 20.28
C VAL A 2 -43.73 -20.73 21.00
N LEU A 3 -44.53 -19.68 20.84
CA LEU A 3 -44.23 -18.35 21.42
C LEU A 3 -44.08 -18.35 22.96
N GLN A 4 -44.92 -19.12 23.68
CA GLN A 4 -44.85 -19.27 25.14
C GLN A 4 -43.58 -19.99 25.61
N LYS A 5 -43.06 -20.94 24.82
CA LYS A 5 -41.84 -21.69 25.15
C LYS A 5 -40.57 -20.82 25.13
N HIS A 6 -40.60 -19.72 24.38
CA HIS A 6 -39.46 -18.83 24.19
C HIS A 6 -39.52 -17.57 25.05
N GLY A 7 -40.41 -17.49 26.04
CA GLY A 7 -40.49 -16.35 26.97
C GLY A 7 -40.83 -15.04 26.28
N ILE A 8 -41.59 -15.07 25.18
CA ILE A 8 -42.01 -13.87 24.45
C ILE A 8 -42.92 -13.05 25.36
N THR A 9 -42.49 -11.83 25.67
CA THR A 9 -43.19 -10.94 26.62
C THR A 9 -44.03 -9.87 25.94
N GLN A 10 -43.78 -9.60 24.66
CA GLN A 10 -44.46 -8.56 23.88
C GLN A 10 -44.54 -8.97 22.41
N ILE A 11 -45.63 -8.57 21.74
CA ILE A 11 -45.90 -8.78 20.32
C ILE A 11 -46.35 -7.43 19.75
N TYR A 12 -45.86 -7.06 18.59
CA TYR A 12 -46.18 -5.80 17.90
C TYR A 12 -46.75 -6.10 16.52
N ASP A 13 -47.80 -5.39 16.11
CA ASP A 13 -48.38 -5.49 14.77
C ASP A 13 -47.63 -4.55 13.82
N GLU A 14 -47.02 -5.08 12.76
CA GLU A 14 -46.25 -4.31 11.80
C GLU A 14 -47.04 -3.12 11.21
N SER A 15 -48.30 -3.35 10.83
CA SER A 15 -49.12 -2.35 10.16
C SER A 15 -49.49 -1.18 11.07
N GLU A 16 -49.55 -1.43 12.37
CA GLU A 16 -49.84 -0.41 13.39
C GLU A 16 -48.63 0.50 13.64
N TYR A 17 -47.41 -0.06 13.66
CA TYR A 17 -46.21 0.67 14.11
C TYR A 17 -45.31 1.19 12.99
N LEU A 18 -45.29 0.51 11.83
CA LEU A 18 -44.46 0.88 10.67
C LEU A 18 -45.28 1.43 9.50
N GLY A 19 -46.61 1.41 9.63
CA GLY A 19 -47.53 1.91 8.61
C GLY A 19 -47.80 0.91 7.47
N PRO A 20 -48.61 1.31 6.48
CA PRO A 20 -48.97 0.44 5.37
C PRO A 20 -47.78 0.28 4.40
N GLY A 21 -47.41 -0.97 4.08
CA GLY A 21 -46.33 -1.27 3.14
C GLY A 21 -45.56 -2.52 3.53
N ARG A 22 -44.40 -2.74 2.90
CA ARG A 22 -43.43 -3.76 3.30
C ARG A 22 -42.18 -3.05 3.80
N PRO A 23 -41.97 -2.93 5.11
CA PRO A 23 -40.78 -2.29 5.66
C PRO A 23 -39.50 -2.96 5.18
N SER A 24 -38.41 -2.18 5.11
CA SER A 24 -37.09 -2.73 4.85
C SER A 24 -36.61 -3.58 6.03
N TRP A 25 -35.63 -4.44 5.77
CA TRP A 25 -34.98 -5.22 6.82
C TRP A 25 -34.41 -4.29 7.92
N SER A 26 -33.76 -3.18 7.53
CA SER A 26 -33.24 -2.19 8.47
C SER A 26 -34.33 -1.61 9.36
N GLN A 27 -35.51 -1.28 8.79
CA GLN A 27 -36.65 -0.76 9.53
C GLN A 27 -37.16 -1.74 10.58
N TRP A 28 -37.28 -3.03 10.22
CA TRP A 28 -37.70 -4.07 11.16
C TRP A 28 -36.75 -4.19 12.34
N TYR A 29 -35.44 -4.22 12.08
CA TYR A 29 -34.46 -4.35 13.15
C TYR A 29 -34.35 -3.10 14.01
N ASN A 30 -34.37 -1.90 13.41
CA ASN A 30 -34.41 -0.65 14.14
C ASN A 30 -35.61 -0.60 15.09
N PHE A 31 -36.80 -0.93 14.60
CA PHE A 31 -38.00 -0.99 15.43
C PHE A 31 -37.89 -2.05 16.53
N GLY A 32 -37.58 -3.31 16.18
CA GLY A 32 -37.49 -4.40 17.15
C GLY A 32 -36.46 -4.12 18.25
N PHE A 33 -35.29 -3.59 17.87
CA PHE A 33 -34.24 -3.25 18.83
C PHE A 33 -34.60 -2.00 19.66
N SER A 34 -35.36 -1.04 19.12
CA SER A 34 -35.88 0.08 19.92
C SER A 34 -36.80 -0.38 21.06
N ARG A 35 -37.54 -1.48 20.86
CA ARG A 35 -38.48 -2.04 21.85
C ARG A 35 -37.86 -3.10 22.76
N SER A 36 -36.72 -3.65 22.37
CA SER A 36 -36.04 -4.73 23.08
C SER A 36 -35.49 -4.29 24.45
N LYS A 37 -35.52 -5.19 25.44
CA LYS A 37 -35.03 -4.92 26.81
C LYS A 37 -33.74 -5.67 27.15
N GLY A 38 -33.25 -6.51 26.24
CA GLY A 38 -32.02 -7.27 26.44
C GLY A 38 -30.78 -6.38 26.42
N THR A 39 -29.70 -6.84 27.06
CA THR A 39 -28.38 -6.20 26.96
C THR A 39 -27.77 -6.36 25.58
N TRP A 40 -27.98 -7.53 24.98
CA TRP A 40 -27.43 -7.91 23.67
C TRP A 40 -28.58 -8.11 22.69
N ALA A 41 -28.39 -7.63 21.47
CA ALA A 41 -29.30 -7.79 20.35
C ALA A 41 -28.59 -8.56 19.24
N MET A 42 -29.31 -9.49 18.61
CA MET A 42 -28.84 -10.28 17.48
C MET A 42 -29.83 -10.10 16.34
N TYR A 43 -29.32 -9.87 15.14
CA TYR A 43 -30.10 -10.00 13.93
C TYR A 43 -29.73 -11.31 13.24
N ALA A 44 -30.75 -12.01 12.77
CA ALA A 44 -30.61 -13.33 12.17
C ALA A 44 -31.72 -13.55 11.14
N SER A 45 -31.36 -14.08 9.99
CA SER A 45 -32.29 -14.55 8.97
C SER A 45 -32.67 -16.01 9.21
N ASP A 46 -33.74 -16.44 8.53
CA ASP A 46 -34.25 -17.81 8.55
C ASP A 46 -33.36 -18.83 7.82
N ASP A 47 -32.31 -18.35 7.13
CA ASP A 47 -31.29 -19.16 6.46
C ASP A 47 -30.06 -19.45 7.34
N LEU A 48 -30.13 -19.19 8.64
CA LEU A 48 -29.05 -19.47 9.60
C LEU A 48 -29.37 -20.65 10.50
N VAL A 49 -28.44 -21.59 10.59
CA VAL A 49 -28.51 -22.73 11.52
C VAL A 49 -27.37 -22.62 12.52
N PHE A 50 -27.68 -22.24 13.75
CA PHE A 50 -26.70 -22.17 14.83
C PHE A 50 -26.37 -23.56 15.36
N GLU A 51 -25.09 -23.81 15.61
CA GLU A 51 -24.69 -25.00 16.34
C GLU A 51 -25.24 -24.96 17.79
N LYS A 52 -25.48 -26.14 18.35
CA LYS A 52 -26.14 -26.29 19.64
C LYS A 52 -25.32 -25.59 20.73
N GLY A 53 -25.91 -24.57 21.34
CA GLY A 53 -25.29 -23.82 22.44
C GLY A 53 -24.48 -22.59 22.00
N SER A 54 -24.24 -22.38 20.70
CA SER A 54 -23.44 -21.26 20.18
C SER A 54 -23.94 -19.90 20.66
N ILE A 55 -25.26 -19.66 20.64
CA ILE A 55 -25.84 -18.38 21.10
C ILE A 55 -25.58 -18.17 22.60
N ALA A 56 -25.75 -19.21 23.43
CA ALA A 56 -25.52 -19.11 24.86
C ALA A 56 -24.03 -18.87 25.17
N LYS A 57 -23.13 -19.56 24.46
CA LYS A 57 -21.68 -19.38 24.55
C LYS A 57 -21.27 -17.96 24.16
N ALA A 58 -21.81 -17.45 23.05
CA ALA A 58 -21.57 -16.09 22.58
C ALA A 58 -21.97 -15.02 23.61
N VAL A 59 -23.18 -15.13 24.18
CA VAL A 59 -23.65 -14.22 25.24
C VAL A 59 -22.76 -14.29 26.47
N ASN A 60 -22.27 -15.48 26.85
CA ASN A 60 -21.36 -15.62 27.99
C ASN A 60 -19.99 -14.98 27.72
N LEU A 61 -19.41 -15.19 26.53
CA LEU A 61 -18.15 -14.56 26.10
C LEU A 61 -18.25 -13.03 26.10
N LEU A 62 -19.38 -12.50 25.64
CA LEU A 62 -19.61 -11.06 25.62
C LEU A 62 -19.85 -10.49 27.02
N ARG A 63 -20.49 -11.23 27.91
CA ARG A 63 -20.67 -10.85 29.33
C ARG A 63 -19.37 -10.90 30.12
N SER A 64 -18.42 -11.74 29.75
CA SER A 64 -17.12 -11.84 30.42
C SER A 64 -16.13 -10.76 30.01
N GLN A 65 -16.45 -9.92 29.01
CA GLN A 65 -15.57 -8.81 28.63
C GLN A 65 -15.41 -7.82 29.77
N LYS A 66 -14.16 -7.53 30.12
CA LYS A 66 -13.82 -6.45 31.06
C LYS A 66 -13.93 -5.08 30.40
N SER A 67 -13.47 -5.00 29.14
CA SER A 67 -13.47 -3.75 28.40
C SER A 67 -14.90 -3.32 28.00
N ARG A 68 -15.22 -2.06 28.27
CA ARG A 68 -16.45 -1.42 27.78
C ARG A 68 -16.40 -1.06 26.30
N SER A 69 -15.22 -1.07 25.68
CA SER A 69 -15.03 -0.76 24.26
C SER A 69 -15.51 -1.90 23.35
N VAL A 70 -15.73 -3.10 23.87
CA VAL A 70 -16.33 -4.20 23.10
C VAL A 70 -17.81 -3.91 22.88
N ALA A 71 -18.15 -3.56 21.64
CA ALA A 71 -19.52 -3.26 21.22
C ALA A 71 -20.31 -4.52 20.87
N GLY A 72 -19.65 -5.58 20.46
CA GLY A 72 -20.30 -6.77 19.94
C GLY A 72 -19.33 -7.86 19.55
N GLY A 73 -19.88 -8.98 19.11
CA GLY A 73 -19.11 -10.11 18.64
C GLY A 73 -19.69 -10.75 17.39
N VAL A 74 -18.82 -11.36 16.59
CA VAL A 74 -19.17 -11.95 15.29
C VAL A 74 -19.06 -13.47 15.37
N PHE A 75 -20.10 -14.17 14.92
CA PHE A 75 -20.11 -15.62 14.82
C PHE A 75 -19.23 -16.09 13.65
N PHE A 76 -18.58 -17.23 13.83
CA PHE A 76 -17.96 -17.92 12.72
C PHE A 76 -19.03 -18.67 11.93
N TYR A 77 -18.94 -18.59 10.60
CA TYR A 77 -19.88 -19.28 9.73
C TYR A 77 -19.20 -19.93 8.53
N LYS A 78 -19.88 -20.92 7.97
CA LYS A 78 -19.58 -21.50 6.65
C LYS A 78 -20.84 -21.50 5.78
N GLU A 79 -20.65 -21.51 4.48
CA GLU A 79 -21.73 -21.61 3.51
C GLU A 79 -22.04 -23.06 3.15
N VAL A 80 -23.32 -23.34 2.89
CA VAL A 80 -23.77 -24.64 2.37
C VAL A 80 -23.34 -24.81 0.90
N ILE A 81 -23.43 -23.74 0.11
CA ILE A 81 -23.08 -23.71 -1.30
C ILE A 81 -21.92 -22.71 -1.50
N PRO A 82 -20.66 -23.10 -1.20
CA PRO A 82 -19.53 -22.17 -1.26
C PRO A 82 -19.23 -21.74 -2.70
N GLU A 83 -19.33 -20.44 -2.98
CA GLU A 83 -19.01 -19.88 -4.31
C GLU A 83 -17.49 -19.71 -4.51
N TYR A 84 -16.73 -19.57 -3.42
CA TYR A 84 -15.29 -19.32 -3.44
C TYR A 84 -14.53 -20.24 -2.47
N PRO A 85 -13.26 -20.57 -2.75
CA PRO A 85 -12.43 -21.36 -1.83
C PRO A 85 -12.34 -20.72 -0.45
N GLY A 86 -12.48 -21.54 0.60
CA GLY A 86 -12.46 -21.14 2.00
C GLY A 86 -13.84 -20.82 2.57
N TRP A 87 -14.91 -20.72 1.76
CA TRP A 87 -16.28 -20.51 2.27
C TRP A 87 -16.93 -21.77 2.83
N GLU A 88 -16.37 -22.94 2.50
CA GLU A 88 -16.69 -24.22 3.14
C GLU A 88 -16.19 -24.31 4.59
N LYS A 89 -15.29 -23.40 4.99
CA LYS A 89 -14.69 -23.35 6.34
C LYS A 89 -15.37 -22.31 7.21
N GLN A 90 -15.36 -22.57 8.53
CA GLN A 90 -15.83 -21.64 9.55
C GLN A 90 -14.93 -20.40 9.57
N GLY A 91 -15.50 -19.23 9.28
CA GLY A 91 -14.76 -17.97 9.15
C GLY A 91 -15.60 -16.73 9.40
N ILE A 92 -14.92 -15.59 9.60
CA ILE A 92 -15.48 -14.25 9.72
C ILE A 92 -14.91 -13.39 8.60
N CYS A 93 -15.74 -12.59 7.94
CA CYS A 93 -15.27 -11.70 6.88
C CYS A 93 -14.63 -10.42 7.41
N PHE A 94 -13.70 -9.86 6.63
CA PHE A 94 -13.23 -8.49 6.80
C PHE A 94 -14.01 -7.53 5.88
N ALA A 95 -14.35 -6.37 6.41
CA ALA A 95 -14.76 -5.18 5.66
C ALA A 95 -13.54 -4.33 5.27
N LEU A 96 -13.78 -3.24 4.54
CA LEU A 96 -12.73 -2.28 4.14
C LEU A 96 -11.94 -1.78 5.36
N GLY A 97 -10.64 -1.57 5.16
CA GLY A 97 -9.73 -1.16 6.24
C GLY A 97 -9.40 -2.28 7.24
N HIS A 98 -9.57 -3.55 6.85
CA HIS A 98 -9.21 -4.73 7.67
C HIS A 98 -10.03 -4.87 8.96
N LYS A 99 -11.24 -4.33 8.96
CA LYS A 99 -12.18 -4.35 10.08
C LYS A 99 -12.99 -5.63 10.05
N LEU A 100 -13.23 -6.29 11.19
CA LEU A 100 -14.15 -7.44 11.21
C LEU A 100 -15.55 -6.97 10.80
N LEU A 101 -16.16 -7.69 9.86
CA LEU A 101 -17.52 -7.46 9.42
C LEU A 101 -18.47 -8.26 10.32
N MET A 102 -19.34 -7.56 11.05
CA MET A 102 -20.46 -8.21 11.73
C MET A 102 -21.53 -8.55 10.70
N ASN A 103 -21.38 -9.65 9.95
CA ASN A 103 -22.46 -10.16 9.09
C ASN A 103 -23.51 -10.89 9.95
N PHE A 104 -23.03 -11.78 10.83
CA PHE A 104 -23.85 -12.47 11.82
C PHE A 104 -23.25 -12.25 13.21
N GLY A 105 -23.98 -11.61 14.12
CA GLY A 105 -23.39 -11.20 15.38
C GLY A 105 -24.37 -10.73 16.43
N LEU A 106 -23.81 -10.46 17.60
CA LEU A 106 -24.48 -9.85 18.74
C LEU A 106 -23.87 -8.48 18.98
N ILE A 107 -24.72 -7.46 19.16
CA ILE A 107 -24.31 -6.11 19.51
C ILE A 107 -24.91 -5.71 20.85
N ARG A 108 -24.17 -4.91 21.63
CA ARG A 108 -24.69 -4.20 22.79
C ARG A 108 -25.83 -3.28 22.35
N LEU A 109 -27.00 -3.48 22.95
CA LEU A 109 -28.20 -2.78 22.52
C LEU A 109 -28.14 -1.28 22.81
N ASP A 110 -27.44 -0.86 23.87
CA ASP A 110 -27.19 0.55 24.16
C ASP A 110 -26.27 1.19 23.11
N VAL A 111 -25.20 0.50 22.70
CA VAL A 111 -24.31 0.96 21.62
C VAL A 111 -25.06 1.05 20.30
N PHE A 112 -25.88 0.05 19.94
CA PHE A 112 -26.70 0.10 18.72
C PHE A 112 -27.57 1.37 18.66
N ARG A 113 -28.22 1.71 19.77
CA ARG A 113 -29.11 2.89 19.89
C ARG A 113 -28.32 4.19 19.84
N GLU A 114 -27.19 4.25 20.53
CA GLU A 114 -26.30 5.40 20.53
C GLU A 114 -25.82 5.75 19.12
N LEU A 115 -25.51 4.72 18.31
CA LEU A 115 -25.03 4.86 16.93
C LEU A 115 -26.16 5.11 15.91
N GLY A 116 -27.41 5.24 16.36
CA GLY A 116 -28.56 5.48 15.50
C GLY A 116 -29.02 4.25 14.70
N GLY A 117 -28.58 3.04 15.07
CA GLY A 117 -29.00 1.79 14.46
C GLY A 117 -28.58 1.60 13.00
N PHE A 118 -29.34 0.76 12.29
CA PHE A 118 -29.14 0.53 10.87
C PHE A 118 -29.57 1.75 10.06
N ASP A 119 -28.79 2.06 9.03
CA ASP A 119 -29.19 3.07 8.06
C ASP A 119 -30.28 2.50 7.15
N GLU A 120 -31.39 3.22 7.06
CA GLU A 120 -32.57 2.82 6.28
C GLU A 120 -32.51 3.29 4.83
N ASP A 121 -31.48 4.08 4.45
CA ASP A 121 -31.26 4.53 3.08
C ASP A 121 -30.65 3.44 2.18
N TYR A 122 -30.17 2.33 2.76
CA TYR A 122 -29.75 1.16 1.99
C TYR A 122 -30.97 0.37 1.51
N VAL A 123 -30.94 -0.05 0.25
CA VAL A 123 -32.02 -0.80 -0.39
C VAL A 123 -32.06 -2.25 0.11
N PHE A 124 -30.91 -2.90 0.19
CA PHE A 124 -30.82 -4.30 0.65
C PHE A 124 -29.46 -4.69 1.24
N ARG A 125 -28.35 -4.31 0.60
CA ARG A 125 -26.98 -4.68 1.02
C ARG A 125 -26.32 -3.54 1.78
N CYS A 126 -25.35 -3.89 2.64
CA CYS A 126 -24.49 -2.98 3.38
C CYS A 126 -24.97 -2.35 4.71
N PRO A 127 -26.22 -2.50 5.23
CA PRO A 127 -26.53 -2.02 6.58
C PRO A 127 -25.62 -2.58 7.68
N ASP A 128 -25.22 -3.84 7.54
CA ASP A 128 -24.31 -4.56 8.43
C ASP A 128 -22.88 -4.03 8.36
N ILE A 129 -22.39 -3.72 7.15
CA ILE A 129 -21.09 -3.08 6.93
C ILE A 129 -21.09 -1.65 7.49
N ASP A 130 -22.14 -0.87 7.21
CA ASP A 130 -22.32 0.49 7.73
C ASP A 130 -22.34 0.53 9.26
N LEU A 131 -23.12 -0.36 9.89
CA LEU A 131 -23.16 -0.50 11.34
C LEU A 131 -21.79 -0.88 11.90
N SER A 132 -21.07 -1.80 11.24
CA SER A 132 -19.71 -2.15 11.63
C SER A 132 -18.81 -0.91 11.61
N PHE A 133 -18.85 -0.09 10.56
CA PHE A 133 -18.05 1.14 10.49
C PHE A 133 -18.44 2.18 11.54
N LYS A 134 -19.73 2.38 11.84
CA LYS A 134 -20.18 3.23 12.97
C LYS A 134 -19.57 2.79 14.30
N ILE A 135 -19.49 1.48 14.54
CA ILE A 135 -18.87 0.93 15.76
C ILE A 135 -17.40 1.34 15.82
N TYR A 136 -16.63 1.07 14.76
CA TYR A 136 -15.19 1.38 14.74
C TYR A 136 -14.90 2.88 14.78
N GLU A 137 -15.68 3.71 14.07
CA GLU A 137 -15.52 5.17 14.06
C GLU A 137 -15.77 5.75 15.46
N SER A 138 -16.65 5.14 16.26
CA SER A 138 -16.86 5.50 17.67
C SER A 138 -15.73 5.07 18.62
N GLY A 139 -14.66 4.44 18.10
CA GLY A 139 -13.55 3.92 18.89
C GLY A 139 -13.83 2.58 19.57
N ARG A 140 -14.96 1.94 19.26
CA ARG A 140 -15.36 0.63 19.81
C ARG A 140 -14.95 -0.49 18.88
N GLN A 141 -14.92 -1.71 19.43
CA GLN A 141 -14.36 -2.87 18.75
C GLN A 141 -15.36 -4.02 18.68
N LEU A 142 -15.31 -4.75 17.57
CA LEU A 142 -15.93 -6.07 17.43
C LEU A 142 -14.89 -7.15 17.70
N ILE A 143 -15.33 -8.26 18.29
CA ILE A 143 -14.46 -9.41 18.57
C ILE A 143 -14.99 -10.69 17.91
N PRO A 144 -14.11 -11.63 17.55
CA PRO A 144 -14.53 -12.97 17.18
C PRO A 144 -15.21 -13.67 18.36
N LEU A 145 -16.33 -14.36 18.11
CA LEU A 145 -16.96 -15.24 19.10
C LEU A 145 -16.37 -16.64 18.95
N ALA A 146 -15.24 -16.88 19.61
CA ALA A 146 -14.52 -18.16 19.56
C ALA A 146 -15.46 -19.36 19.78
N ASP A 147 -15.37 -20.35 18.88
CA ASP A 147 -16.18 -21.58 18.88
C ASP A 147 -17.70 -21.34 18.94
N CYS A 148 -18.16 -20.17 18.49
CA CYS A 148 -19.57 -19.87 18.32
C CYS A 148 -19.88 -19.98 16.83
N LEU A 149 -20.33 -21.17 16.43
CA LEU A 149 -20.40 -21.59 15.03
C LEU A 149 -21.85 -21.57 14.53
N LEU A 150 -22.00 -21.22 13.25
CA LEU A 150 -23.26 -21.37 12.51
C LEU A 150 -23.03 -21.81 11.07
N ILE A 151 -24.09 -22.27 10.42
CA ILE A 151 -24.14 -22.60 8.99
C ILE A 151 -25.08 -21.61 8.31
N HIS A 152 -24.62 -21.00 7.23
CA HIS A 152 -25.43 -20.11 6.39
C HIS A 152 -25.90 -20.87 5.15
N ASN A 153 -27.21 -21.08 5.04
CA ASN A 153 -27.84 -21.64 3.86
C ASN A 153 -28.03 -20.56 2.79
N ASN A 154 -26.97 -20.32 2.03
CA ASN A 154 -26.88 -19.26 1.04
C ASN A 154 -27.60 -19.56 -0.30
N GLU A 155 -28.55 -20.50 -0.30
CA GLU A 155 -29.40 -20.75 -1.47
C GLU A 155 -30.22 -19.48 -1.81
N LEU A 156 -30.06 -19.02 -3.06
CA LEU A 156 -30.71 -17.82 -3.56
C LEU A 156 -32.07 -18.18 -4.14
N ASP A 157 -33.13 -17.80 -3.42
CA ASP A 157 -34.48 -17.74 -4.00
C ASP A 157 -34.60 -16.57 -5.00
N GLU A 158 -35.69 -16.55 -5.77
CA GLU A 158 -35.93 -15.50 -6.77
C GLU A 158 -36.02 -14.08 -6.19
N LEU A 159 -36.46 -13.94 -4.93
CA LEU A 159 -36.52 -12.66 -4.24
C LEU A 159 -35.11 -12.17 -3.88
N LYS A 160 -34.26 -13.04 -3.31
CA LYS A 160 -32.85 -12.74 -3.02
C LYS A 160 -32.11 -12.36 -4.31
N LYS A 161 -32.30 -13.12 -5.40
CA LYS A 161 -31.72 -12.77 -6.72
C LYS A 161 -32.17 -11.41 -7.24
N LYS A 162 -33.45 -11.06 -7.05
CA LYS A 162 -33.97 -9.75 -7.45
C LYS A 162 -33.34 -8.63 -6.62
N ASN A 163 -33.22 -8.81 -5.31
CA ASN A 163 -32.63 -7.84 -4.39
C ASN A 163 -31.13 -7.62 -4.67
N LEU A 164 -30.41 -8.65 -5.13
CA LEU A 164 -29.00 -8.53 -5.50
C LEU A 164 -28.74 -7.58 -6.68
N ARG A 165 -29.75 -7.28 -7.52
CA ARG A 165 -29.59 -6.38 -8.67
C ARG A 165 -29.37 -4.92 -8.28
N THR A 166 -29.66 -4.56 -7.03
CA THR A 166 -29.43 -3.21 -6.49
C THR A 166 -28.17 -3.13 -5.60
N ALA A 167 -27.41 -4.22 -5.48
CA ALA A 167 -26.24 -4.29 -4.61
C ALA A 167 -25.17 -3.23 -4.94
N ASP A 168 -24.98 -2.91 -6.22
CA ASP A 168 -23.99 -1.92 -6.65
C ASP A 168 -24.36 -0.51 -6.16
N ILE A 169 -25.66 -0.18 -6.13
CA ILE A 169 -26.16 1.11 -5.64
C ILE A 169 -25.83 1.29 -4.15
N ASP A 170 -26.09 0.25 -3.36
CA ASP A 170 -25.79 0.24 -1.93
C ASP A 170 -24.28 0.33 -1.68
N TYR A 171 -23.48 -0.39 -2.47
CA TYR A 171 -22.03 -0.36 -2.34
C TYR A 171 -21.43 1.01 -2.71
N GLU A 172 -21.92 1.65 -3.77
CA GLU A 172 -21.53 3.02 -4.12
C GLU A 172 -21.92 4.03 -3.03
N HIS A 173 -23.10 3.87 -2.43
CA HIS A 173 -23.53 4.69 -1.29
C HIS A 173 -22.56 4.49 -0.11
N LEU A 174 -22.28 3.24 0.27
CA LEU A 174 -21.34 2.91 1.35
C LEU A 174 -19.97 3.55 1.12
N LEU A 175 -19.38 3.39 -0.08
CA LEU A 175 -18.07 3.96 -0.40
C LEU A 175 -18.07 5.49 -0.34
N ARG A 176 -19.13 6.13 -0.85
CA ARG A 176 -19.25 7.60 -0.81
C ARG A 176 -19.35 8.12 0.62
N LYS A 177 -20.11 7.43 1.47
CA LYS A 177 -20.35 7.77 2.88
C LYS A 177 -19.10 7.58 3.75
N TRP A 178 -18.32 6.53 3.51
CA TRP A 178 -17.22 6.12 4.39
C TRP A 178 -15.81 6.39 3.87
N LYS A 179 -15.67 7.09 2.73
CA LYS A 179 -14.37 7.42 2.12
C LYS A 179 -13.38 8.18 3.02
N HIS A 180 -13.87 8.85 4.07
CA HIS A 180 -13.04 9.55 5.05
C HIS A 180 -12.44 8.61 6.11
N PHE A 181 -13.02 7.42 6.25
CA PHE A 181 -12.69 6.50 7.35
C PHE A 181 -12.02 5.21 6.87
N VAL A 182 -12.43 4.67 5.71
CA VAL A 182 -11.88 3.42 5.16
C VAL A 182 -11.39 3.60 3.73
N PRO A 183 -10.37 2.84 3.30
CA PRO A 183 -9.89 2.86 1.92
C PRO A 183 -10.96 2.32 0.96
N SER A 184 -10.83 2.65 -0.34
CA SER A 184 -11.76 2.22 -1.38
C SER A 184 -11.56 0.78 -1.88
N ARG A 185 -10.57 0.04 -1.36
CA ARG A 185 -10.26 -1.33 -1.78
C ARG A 185 -10.01 -2.24 -0.60
N LEU A 186 -10.58 -3.45 -0.66
CA LEU A 186 -10.27 -4.54 0.27
C LEU A 186 -9.00 -5.26 -0.19
N ALA A 187 -8.03 -5.42 0.71
CA ALA A 187 -6.85 -6.22 0.48
C ALA A 187 -6.98 -7.58 1.22
N PRO A 188 -6.50 -8.69 0.63
CA PRO A 188 -6.54 -10.00 1.27
C PRO A 188 -5.65 -10.03 2.53
N PRO A 189 -5.91 -10.93 3.49
CA PRO A 189 -7.00 -11.93 3.54
C PRO A 189 -8.40 -11.34 3.73
N ASN A 190 -9.38 -11.98 3.10
CA ASN A 190 -10.80 -11.58 3.17
C ASN A 190 -11.55 -12.23 4.35
N ARG A 191 -10.98 -13.27 4.97
CA ARG A 191 -11.58 -13.99 6.11
C ARG A 191 -10.55 -14.33 7.19
N LEU A 192 -11.00 -14.32 8.44
CA LEU A 192 -10.35 -14.91 9.61
C LEU A 192 -11.03 -16.25 9.91
N PHE A 193 -10.28 -17.34 10.02
CA PHE A 193 -10.84 -18.68 10.20
C PHE A 193 -10.89 -19.10 11.67
N TRP A 194 -11.89 -19.93 12.01
CA TRP A 194 -11.92 -20.67 13.25
C TRP A 194 -11.07 -21.94 13.10
N GLU A 195 -10.04 -22.06 13.93
CA GLU A 195 -9.30 -23.30 14.12
C GLU A 195 -9.07 -23.50 15.63
N PRO A 196 -9.26 -24.72 16.17
CA PRO A 196 -9.08 -24.97 17.60
C PRO A 196 -7.69 -24.58 18.14
N SER A 197 -6.66 -24.68 17.31
CA SER A 197 -5.28 -24.27 17.65
C SER A 197 -5.13 -22.77 17.96
N TYR A 198 -6.07 -21.94 17.51
CA TYR A 198 -6.07 -20.49 17.74
C TYR A 198 -7.12 -20.05 18.78
N GLU A 199 -7.74 -20.97 19.53
CA GLU A 199 -8.76 -20.62 20.52
C GLU A 199 -8.26 -19.59 21.56
N ALA A 200 -7.04 -19.77 22.07
CA ALA A 200 -6.42 -18.82 23.00
C ALA A 200 -6.25 -17.42 22.36
N ALA A 201 -5.91 -17.37 21.07
CA ALA A 201 -5.77 -16.10 20.35
C ALA A 201 -7.11 -15.41 20.12
N LEU A 202 -8.16 -16.18 19.84
CA LEU A 202 -9.50 -15.66 19.59
C LEU A 202 -10.24 -15.25 20.86
N THR A 203 -9.86 -15.80 22.02
CA THR A 203 -10.42 -15.43 23.34
C THR A 203 -9.61 -14.36 24.07
N MET A 204 -8.42 -13.99 23.55
CA MET A 204 -7.55 -12.95 24.08
C MET A 204 -8.23 -11.64 24.51
N PRO A 205 -9.27 -11.11 23.81
CA PRO A 205 -9.99 -9.93 24.28
C PRO A 205 -10.55 -10.03 25.70
N ASN A 206 -10.88 -11.23 26.19
CA ASN A 206 -11.35 -11.47 27.56
C ASN A 206 -10.30 -11.09 28.62
N GLU A 207 -9.02 -11.15 28.27
CA GLU A 207 -7.90 -10.88 29.16
C GLU A 207 -7.52 -9.40 29.17
N LEU A 208 -7.98 -8.63 28.17
CA LEU A 208 -7.64 -7.22 28.01
C LEU A 208 -8.53 -6.32 28.87
N GLU A 209 -7.90 -5.39 29.59
CA GLU A 209 -8.61 -4.33 30.33
C GLU A 209 -9.22 -3.28 29.39
N ASP A 210 -8.58 -3.05 28.24
CA ASP A 210 -9.07 -2.21 27.17
C ASP A 210 -8.82 -2.87 25.80
N VAL A 211 -9.83 -2.81 24.93
CA VAL A 211 -9.79 -3.35 23.57
C VAL A 211 -9.85 -2.17 22.61
N ASN A 212 -8.70 -1.77 22.09
CA ASN A 212 -8.55 -0.61 21.20
C ASN A 212 -8.34 -1.04 19.74
N SER A 213 -8.14 -0.07 18.85
CA SER A 213 -7.95 -0.31 17.41
C SER A 213 -6.73 -1.18 17.07
N GLY A 214 -5.77 -1.36 17.98
CA GLY A 214 -4.67 -2.30 17.78
C GLY A 214 -5.13 -3.75 17.62
N ILE A 215 -6.31 -4.12 18.16
CA ILE A 215 -6.90 -5.45 17.98
C ILE A 215 -7.28 -5.72 16.51
N GLU A 216 -7.59 -4.68 15.74
CA GLU A 216 -7.94 -4.81 14.31
C GLU A 216 -6.74 -5.32 13.51
N HIS A 217 -5.56 -4.75 13.77
CA HIS A 217 -4.29 -5.21 13.19
C HIS A 217 -3.95 -6.64 13.63
N PHE A 218 -4.26 -7.00 14.88
CA PHE A 218 -4.06 -8.36 15.37
C PHE A 218 -4.90 -9.38 14.60
N TRP A 219 -6.20 -9.12 14.41
CA TRP A 219 -7.07 -10.03 13.65
C TRP A 219 -6.59 -10.23 12.22
N HIS A 220 -6.17 -9.16 11.57
CA HIS A 220 -5.68 -9.25 10.21
C HIS A 220 -4.32 -9.96 10.12
N GLY A 221 -3.43 -9.77 11.11
CA GLY A 221 -2.19 -10.54 11.24
C GLY A 221 -2.43 -12.03 11.45
N LEU A 222 -3.39 -12.40 12.29
CA LEU A 222 -3.79 -13.79 12.51
C LEU A 222 -4.36 -14.42 11.22
N ALA A 223 -5.18 -13.68 10.48
CA ALA A 223 -5.69 -14.15 9.20
C ALA A 223 -4.55 -14.36 8.17
N CYS A 224 -3.56 -13.45 8.11
CA CYS A 224 -2.38 -13.62 7.26
C CYS A 224 -1.58 -14.87 7.63
N LEU A 225 -1.41 -15.12 8.94
CA LEU A 225 -0.74 -16.32 9.45
C LEU A 225 -1.46 -17.60 9.00
N GLN A 226 -2.79 -17.65 9.12
CA GLN A 226 -3.60 -18.81 8.73
C GLN A 226 -3.51 -19.15 7.24
N ILE A 227 -3.35 -18.14 6.37
CA ILE A 227 -3.22 -18.36 4.92
C ILE A 227 -1.76 -18.44 4.44
N GLY A 228 -0.79 -18.56 5.35
CA GLY A 228 0.63 -18.73 5.02
C GLY A 228 1.35 -17.45 4.57
N ARG A 229 0.74 -16.28 4.73
CA ARG A 229 1.37 -14.97 4.42
C ARG A 229 2.18 -14.47 5.61
N PHE A 230 3.21 -15.22 5.96
CA PHE A 230 3.95 -15.04 7.21
C PHE A 230 4.65 -13.68 7.33
N GLN A 231 5.23 -13.16 6.25
CA GLN A 231 5.85 -11.82 6.25
C GLN A 231 4.83 -10.71 6.54
N GLU A 232 3.63 -10.82 5.96
CA GLU A 232 2.55 -9.87 6.22
C GLU A 232 2.06 -9.98 7.66
N ALA A 233 1.94 -11.21 8.19
CA ALA A 233 1.56 -11.46 9.56
C ALA A 233 2.52 -10.78 10.55
N VAL A 234 3.84 -10.89 10.36
CA VAL A 234 4.84 -10.19 11.20
C VAL A 234 4.62 -8.67 11.18
N ARG A 235 4.35 -8.08 10.00
CA ARG A 235 4.09 -6.63 9.89
C ARG A 235 2.83 -6.24 10.65
N TRP A 236 1.74 -6.98 10.50
CA TRP A 236 0.48 -6.69 11.17
C TRP A 236 0.55 -6.87 12.68
N PHE A 237 1.23 -7.91 13.17
CA PHE A 237 1.49 -8.04 14.60
C PHE A 237 2.34 -6.88 15.13
N SER A 238 3.32 -6.41 14.36
CA SER A 238 4.11 -5.22 14.72
C SER A 238 3.25 -3.96 14.82
N GLN A 239 2.31 -3.77 13.88
CA GLN A 239 1.34 -2.67 13.94
C GLN A 239 0.39 -2.81 15.14
N ALA A 240 -0.09 -4.01 15.45
CA ALA A 240 -0.90 -4.28 16.63
C ALA A 240 -0.16 -3.86 17.92
N MET A 241 1.12 -4.23 18.06
CA MET A 241 1.96 -3.86 19.20
C MET A 241 2.18 -2.34 19.30
N ASN A 242 2.41 -1.67 18.18
CA ASN A 242 2.58 -0.22 18.10
C ASN A 242 1.28 0.53 18.43
N ALA A 243 0.14 -0.03 18.06
CA ALA A 243 -1.19 0.45 18.40
C ALA A 243 -1.67 0.00 19.79
N SER A 244 -0.75 -0.35 20.69
CA SER A 244 -1.01 -0.70 22.09
C SER A 244 -1.73 -2.04 22.35
N CYS A 245 -1.83 -2.94 21.37
CA CYS A 245 -2.22 -4.34 21.62
C CYS A 245 -0.97 -5.16 22.00
N LYS A 246 -0.57 -5.09 23.28
CA LYS A 246 0.68 -5.68 23.81
C LYS A 246 0.43 -6.96 24.62
N HIS A 247 -0.49 -7.80 24.18
CA HIS A 247 -0.75 -9.09 24.81
C HIS A 247 0.31 -10.13 24.45
N TRP A 248 0.62 -11.06 25.36
CA TRP A 248 1.63 -12.11 25.12
C TRP A 248 1.30 -12.95 23.88
N THR A 249 0.02 -13.18 23.59
CA THR A 249 -0.45 -13.89 22.38
C THR A 249 0.01 -13.21 21.09
N VAL A 250 0.05 -11.87 21.04
CA VAL A 250 0.53 -11.12 19.86
C VAL A 250 2.00 -11.44 19.59
N PHE A 251 2.81 -11.46 20.65
CA PHE A 251 4.23 -11.79 20.56
C PHE A 251 4.45 -13.28 20.21
N TRP A 252 3.66 -14.18 20.77
CA TRP A 252 3.73 -15.60 20.44
C TRP A 252 3.45 -15.85 18.95
N LEU A 253 2.36 -15.32 18.42
CA LEU A 253 2.02 -15.50 17.02
C LEU A 253 3.00 -14.78 16.08
N ALA A 254 3.58 -13.65 16.52
CA ALA A 254 4.70 -13.03 15.81
C ALA A 254 5.95 -13.93 15.79
N ALA A 255 6.27 -14.60 16.90
CA ALA A 255 7.38 -15.56 16.98
C ALA A 255 7.13 -16.77 16.06
N GLU A 256 5.90 -17.26 16.00
CA GLU A 256 5.51 -18.32 15.06
C GLU A 256 5.70 -17.86 13.61
N ALA A 257 5.20 -16.67 13.25
CA ALA A 257 5.37 -16.13 11.91
C ALA A 257 6.85 -15.93 11.53
N LEU A 258 7.68 -15.45 12.47
CA LEU A 258 9.14 -15.31 12.30
C LEU A 258 9.82 -16.66 12.08
N TYR A 259 9.42 -17.69 12.82
CA TYR A 259 9.93 -19.05 12.63
C TYR A 259 9.62 -19.57 11.22
N GLN A 260 8.39 -19.37 10.74
CA GLN A 260 7.96 -19.83 9.41
C GLN A 260 8.74 -19.17 8.27
N ILE A 261 9.21 -17.93 8.44
CA ILE A 261 10.06 -17.23 7.43
C ILE A 261 11.56 -17.45 7.63
N GLY A 262 11.97 -18.29 8.61
CA GLY A 262 13.38 -18.63 8.85
C GLY A 262 14.15 -17.66 9.75
N TYR A 263 13.47 -16.71 10.41
CA TYR A 263 14.08 -15.70 11.28
C TYR A 263 14.19 -16.24 12.71
N TYR A 264 14.96 -17.34 12.85
CA TYR A 264 14.97 -18.16 14.06
C TYR A 264 15.52 -17.44 15.31
N GLU A 265 16.51 -16.56 15.16
CA GLU A 265 17.06 -15.80 16.29
C GLU A 265 16.03 -14.79 16.84
N GLN A 266 15.29 -14.13 15.95
CA GLN A 266 14.25 -13.18 16.31
C GLN A 266 13.04 -13.91 16.88
N ALA A 267 12.69 -15.07 16.32
CA ALA A 267 11.67 -15.96 16.87
C ALA A 267 12.04 -16.38 18.31
N GLN A 268 13.29 -16.81 18.54
CA GLN A 268 13.82 -17.16 19.87
C GLN A 268 13.72 -15.96 20.84
N LYS A 269 14.24 -14.79 20.46
CA LYS A 269 14.18 -13.59 21.31
C LYS A 269 12.74 -13.18 21.66
N THR A 270 11.83 -13.34 20.71
CA THR A 270 10.41 -13.05 20.92
C THR A 270 9.77 -14.10 21.82
N ALA A 271 10.13 -15.38 21.66
CA ALA A 271 9.72 -16.46 22.55
C ALA A 271 10.21 -16.28 23.99
N ASP A 272 11.48 -15.90 24.18
CA ASP A 272 12.04 -15.57 25.48
C ASP A 272 11.31 -14.38 26.12
N PHE A 273 10.89 -13.40 25.31
CA PHE A 273 10.05 -12.30 25.80
C PHE A 273 8.68 -12.79 26.26
N VAL A 274 8.01 -13.66 25.50
CA VAL A 274 6.73 -14.28 25.90
C VAL A 274 6.89 -15.01 27.23
N LEU A 275 7.93 -15.83 27.40
CA LEU A 275 8.19 -16.54 28.67
C LEU A 275 8.45 -15.61 29.86
N ARG A 276 9.03 -14.42 29.64
CA ARG A 276 9.21 -13.43 30.72
C ARG A 276 7.89 -12.84 31.20
N ILE A 277 6.92 -12.62 30.30
CA ILE A 277 5.63 -12.00 30.64
C ILE A 277 4.53 -13.02 30.94
N ASN A 278 4.66 -14.24 30.40
CA ASN A 278 3.77 -15.38 30.64
C ASN A 278 4.61 -16.68 30.72
N PRO A 279 5.24 -16.98 31.87
CA PRO A 279 6.12 -18.14 32.04
C PRO A 279 5.46 -19.50 31.80
N GLY A 280 4.13 -19.57 31.89
CA GLY A 280 3.34 -20.80 31.72
C GLY A 280 2.78 -21.01 30.31
N CYS A 281 3.19 -20.21 29.32
CA CYS A 281 2.70 -20.34 27.94
C CYS A 281 3.15 -21.69 27.34
N ALA A 282 2.22 -22.63 27.19
CA ALA A 282 2.51 -23.95 26.62
C ALA A 282 2.82 -23.87 25.12
N GLU A 283 2.19 -22.92 24.42
CA GLU A 283 2.30 -22.73 22.99
C GLU A 283 3.70 -22.28 22.59
N ILE A 284 4.32 -21.42 23.40
CA ILE A 284 5.69 -20.97 23.13
C ILE A 284 6.71 -22.07 23.40
N GLN A 285 6.46 -22.97 24.36
CA GLN A 285 7.35 -24.10 24.62
C GLN A 285 7.44 -25.04 23.40
N SER A 286 6.33 -25.25 22.69
CA SER A 286 6.34 -26.02 21.44
C SER A 286 7.21 -25.37 20.35
N LEU A 287 7.18 -24.04 20.24
CA LEU A 287 8.05 -23.30 19.33
C LEU A 287 9.52 -23.42 19.71
N LEU A 288 9.85 -23.31 21.00
CA LEU A 288 11.22 -23.46 21.49
C LEU A 288 11.80 -24.85 21.22
N ASN A 289 11.03 -25.92 21.44
CA ASN A 289 11.46 -27.27 21.11
C ASN A 289 11.76 -27.42 19.61
N ARG A 290 10.91 -26.87 18.74
CA ARG A 290 11.15 -26.85 17.28
C ARG A 290 12.35 -26.02 16.88
N LEU A 291 12.65 -24.93 17.58
CA LEU A 291 13.87 -24.14 17.38
C LEU A 291 15.10 -24.97 17.80
N GLU A 292 15.07 -25.64 18.95
CA GLU A 292 16.13 -26.54 19.44
C GLU A 292 16.42 -27.70 18.48
N GLU A 293 15.38 -28.39 17.99
CA GLU A 293 15.53 -29.45 16.99
C GLU A 293 16.19 -28.92 15.70
N ARG A 294 15.82 -27.71 15.27
CA ARG A 294 16.42 -27.04 14.11
C ARG A 294 17.89 -26.70 14.35
N TYR A 295 18.25 -26.25 15.55
CA TYR A 295 19.64 -26.02 15.95
C TYR A 295 20.45 -27.33 15.90
N ALA A 296 19.92 -28.42 16.45
CA ALA A 296 20.58 -29.72 16.47
C ALA A 296 20.86 -30.24 15.04
N GLN A 297 19.86 -30.18 14.15
CA GLN A 297 20.00 -30.58 12.75
C GLN A 297 21.07 -29.76 12.01
N SER A 298 21.06 -28.43 12.19
CA SER A 298 22.05 -27.54 11.56
C SER A 298 23.50 -27.84 12.01
N THR A 299 23.70 -28.22 13.27
CA THR A 299 25.02 -28.57 13.80
C THR A 299 25.52 -29.94 13.30
N ALA A 300 24.60 -30.89 13.09
CA ALA A 300 24.93 -32.22 12.57
C ALA A 300 25.37 -32.18 11.11
N ASP A 301 24.73 -31.34 10.28
CA ASP A 301 25.05 -31.24 8.84
C ASP A 301 26.38 -30.51 8.55
N THR A 302 26.84 -29.63 9.44
CA THR A 302 27.97 -28.72 9.15
C THR A 302 29.20 -28.91 10.05
N GLY A 303 29.12 -29.75 11.10
CA GLY A 303 30.23 -30.03 12.02
C GLY A 303 30.73 -28.81 12.81
N ARG A 304 30.08 -27.66 12.68
CA ARG A 304 30.32 -26.41 13.41
C ARG A 304 28.97 -25.78 13.72
N ASN A 305 28.86 -25.15 14.88
CA ASN A 305 27.70 -24.30 15.15
C ASN A 305 27.80 -23.04 14.26
N THR A 306 27.15 -23.07 13.11
CA THR A 306 27.11 -21.95 12.15
C THR A 306 26.32 -20.75 12.67
N TRP A 307 25.74 -20.84 13.87
CA TRP A 307 25.24 -19.69 14.63
C TRP A 307 26.37 -18.98 15.39
N SER A 308 27.40 -18.53 14.66
CA SER A 308 28.36 -17.55 15.17
C SER A 308 28.88 -16.64 14.05
N ARG A 309 27.93 -15.92 13.47
CA ARG A 309 28.09 -14.52 13.07
C ARG A 309 26.72 -13.87 13.22
N PRO A 310 26.60 -12.72 13.93
CA PRO A 310 25.37 -11.97 13.90
C PRO A 310 25.19 -11.49 12.47
N ILE A 311 24.30 -12.11 11.71
CA ILE A 311 23.55 -11.31 10.76
C ILE A 311 22.63 -10.52 11.68
N ILE A 312 22.97 -9.26 11.95
CA ILE A 312 22.00 -8.32 12.52
C ILE A 312 20.86 -8.25 11.51
N TYR A 313 19.88 -9.13 11.69
CA TYR A 313 18.55 -9.03 11.14
C TYR A 313 17.68 -8.49 12.27
N THR A 314 17.78 -7.19 12.55
CA THR A 314 16.50 -6.47 12.75
C THR A 314 15.65 -6.82 11.52
N PRO A 315 14.32 -7.04 11.59
CA PRO A 315 13.53 -7.15 10.37
C PRO A 315 13.72 -5.84 9.61
N ARG A 316 14.68 -5.86 8.69
CA ARG A 316 15.02 -4.74 7.86
C ARG A 316 13.95 -4.80 6.80
N SER A 317 12.90 -4.01 6.96
CA SER A 317 12.10 -3.64 5.81
C SER A 317 13.08 -3.17 4.74
N HIS A 318 13.28 -3.98 3.71
CA HIS A 318 14.11 -3.58 2.59
C HIS A 318 13.23 -3.20 1.42
N PHE A 319 13.63 -2.16 0.72
CA PHE A 319 12.92 -1.65 -0.44
C PHE A 319 13.69 -2.07 -1.68
N VAL A 320 13.06 -2.87 -2.54
CA VAL A 320 13.66 -3.35 -3.78
C VAL A 320 13.13 -2.53 -4.94
N ILE A 321 14.03 -1.83 -5.63
CA ILE A 321 13.73 -1.05 -6.82
C ILE A 321 14.01 -1.92 -8.04
N GLU A 322 13.04 -2.05 -8.94
CA GLU A 322 13.20 -2.75 -10.21
C GLU A 322 12.84 -1.84 -11.38
N VAL A 323 13.76 -1.71 -12.33
CA VAL A 323 13.57 -0.87 -13.52
C VAL A 323 13.38 -1.76 -14.74
N LYS A 324 12.16 -1.78 -15.27
CA LYS A 324 11.79 -2.63 -16.40
C LYS A 324 12.45 -2.25 -17.72
N TYR A 325 12.66 -0.96 -17.99
CA TYR A 325 13.21 -0.48 -19.26
C TYR A 325 14.64 0.01 -19.06
N GLY A 326 15.58 -0.45 -19.87
CA GLY A 326 17.01 -0.18 -19.62
C GLY A 326 17.55 1.18 -20.07
N GLY A 327 16.73 2.20 -20.34
CA GLY A 327 17.21 3.53 -20.72
C GLY A 327 17.73 4.34 -19.52
N ILE A 328 18.67 5.27 -19.76
CA ILE A 328 19.19 6.13 -18.67
C ILE A 328 18.08 6.97 -18.01
N GLY A 329 17.13 7.48 -18.80
CA GLY A 329 15.98 8.22 -18.28
C GLY A 329 15.07 7.34 -17.41
N ASP A 330 14.89 6.07 -17.80
CA ASP A 330 14.08 5.10 -17.06
C ASP A 330 14.67 4.83 -15.67
N HIS A 331 15.99 4.64 -15.56
CA HIS A 331 16.65 4.51 -14.25
C HIS A 331 16.58 5.79 -13.42
N LEU A 332 16.80 6.94 -14.06
CA LEU A 332 16.80 8.23 -13.35
C LEU A 332 15.41 8.58 -12.79
N PHE A 333 14.31 8.09 -13.36
CA PHE A 333 12.98 8.25 -12.78
C PHE A 333 12.80 7.59 -11.40
N TYR A 334 13.69 6.66 -11.03
CA TYR A 334 13.67 5.96 -9.73
C TYR A 334 14.82 6.41 -8.81
N SER A 335 15.74 7.23 -9.29
CA SER A 335 17.02 7.54 -8.62
C SER A 335 16.91 8.29 -7.29
N HIS A 336 15.79 9.01 -7.07
CA HIS A 336 15.49 9.74 -5.83
C HIS A 336 14.90 8.85 -4.73
N LEU A 337 14.34 7.69 -5.10
CA LEU A 337 13.64 6.82 -4.16
C LEU A 337 14.52 6.29 -3.03
N PRO A 338 15.80 5.87 -3.24
CA PRO A 338 16.65 5.38 -2.16
C PRO A 338 16.78 6.36 -1.00
N ARG A 339 17.02 7.65 -1.29
CA ARG A 339 17.12 8.69 -0.28
C ARG A 339 15.81 8.83 0.48
N ILE A 340 14.69 8.92 -0.23
CA ILE A 340 13.36 9.11 0.36
C ILE A 340 12.96 7.91 1.22
N ALA A 341 13.21 6.70 0.73
CA ALA A 341 12.95 5.47 1.45
C ALA A 341 13.76 5.40 2.76
N LYS A 342 15.06 5.75 2.72
CA LYS A 342 15.89 5.86 3.94
C LYS A 342 15.38 6.95 4.90
N GLN A 343 15.04 8.13 4.39
CA GLN A 343 14.55 9.25 5.20
C GLN A 343 13.18 9.00 5.83
N SER A 344 12.34 8.19 5.19
CA SER A 344 11.02 7.82 5.71
C SER A 344 11.10 7.00 7.01
N GLY A 345 12.25 6.39 7.30
CA GLY A 345 12.42 5.43 8.40
C GLY A 345 11.63 4.13 8.21
N LYS A 346 10.92 3.96 7.08
CA LYS A 346 10.15 2.76 6.77
C LYS A 346 11.03 1.60 6.35
N PHE A 347 12.24 1.86 5.83
CA PHE A 347 13.12 0.86 5.24
C PHE A 347 14.55 0.98 5.76
N ASP A 348 15.10 -0.13 6.23
CA ASP A 348 16.46 -0.21 6.75
C ASP A 348 17.49 -0.44 5.63
N ARG A 349 17.12 -1.13 4.54
CA ARG A 349 17.98 -1.37 3.38
C ARG A 349 17.26 -1.03 2.07
N ILE A 350 17.99 -0.50 1.11
CA ILE A 350 17.48 -0.25 -0.25
C ILE A 350 18.33 -1.07 -1.21
N TYR A 351 17.69 -1.92 -2.00
CA TYR A 351 18.36 -2.72 -3.01
C TYR A 351 17.83 -2.39 -4.40
N VAL A 352 18.68 -2.61 -5.40
CA VAL A 352 18.25 -2.61 -6.80
C VAL A 352 18.19 -4.07 -7.29
N SER A 353 17.05 -4.46 -7.85
CA SER A 353 16.84 -5.79 -8.41
C SER A 353 17.81 -6.05 -9.56
N ASN A 354 18.48 -7.21 -9.54
CA ASN A 354 19.30 -7.71 -10.64
C ASN A 354 18.45 -8.07 -11.88
N HIS A 355 17.12 -8.11 -11.76
CA HIS A 355 16.20 -8.24 -12.90
C HIS A 355 15.97 -6.91 -13.64
N SER A 356 16.49 -5.78 -13.14
CA SER A 356 16.42 -4.51 -13.85
C SER A 356 17.17 -4.58 -15.18
N GLU A 357 16.54 -4.09 -16.25
CA GLU A 357 17.19 -3.99 -17.55
C GLU A 357 18.21 -2.85 -17.57
N PHE A 358 19.36 -3.05 -18.22
CA PHE A 358 20.38 -2.01 -18.41
C PHE A 358 20.85 -2.02 -19.87
N ARG A 359 20.65 -0.94 -20.63
CA ARG A 359 21.21 -0.83 -22.00
C ARG A 359 22.71 -0.54 -21.99
N SER A 360 23.26 -0.06 -20.88
CA SER A 360 24.69 0.11 -20.66
C SER A 360 25.06 -0.24 -19.21
N PRO A 361 26.17 -0.96 -18.97
CA PRO A 361 26.66 -1.22 -17.62
C PRO A 361 27.05 0.09 -16.88
N GLU A 362 27.33 1.17 -17.60
CA GLU A 362 27.62 2.47 -16.98
C GLU A 362 26.43 3.05 -16.22
N TYR A 363 25.20 2.68 -16.59
CA TYR A 363 23.99 3.14 -15.89
C TYR A 363 23.91 2.53 -14.49
N ARG A 364 24.26 1.25 -14.38
CA ARG A 364 24.38 0.54 -13.08
C ARG A 364 25.37 1.25 -12.18
N ARG A 365 26.55 1.56 -12.71
CA ARG A 365 27.61 2.27 -11.97
C ARG A 365 27.16 3.67 -11.53
N LEU A 366 26.80 4.52 -12.48
CA LEU A 366 26.61 5.95 -12.23
C LEU A 366 25.32 6.27 -11.45
N VAL A 367 24.22 5.55 -11.70
CA VAL A 367 22.94 5.81 -11.05
C VAL A 367 22.81 5.09 -9.71
N TRP A 368 23.26 3.83 -9.63
CA TRP A 368 22.95 2.96 -8.50
C TRP A 368 24.17 2.69 -7.60
N GLU A 369 25.31 2.25 -8.15
CA GLU A 369 26.50 1.95 -7.32
C GLU A 369 27.09 3.20 -6.66
N CYS A 370 26.97 4.35 -7.32
CA CYS A 370 27.40 5.63 -6.74
C CYS A 370 26.36 6.27 -5.81
N ASN A 371 25.13 5.76 -5.73
CA ASN A 371 24.08 6.32 -4.87
C ASN A 371 24.30 5.85 -3.42
N PRO A 372 24.61 6.76 -2.47
CA PRO A 372 25.00 6.39 -1.11
C PRO A 372 23.84 5.82 -0.28
N TYR A 373 22.60 5.93 -0.77
CA TYR A 373 21.41 5.40 -0.12
C TYR A 373 21.04 4.00 -0.61
N VAL A 374 21.71 3.50 -1.65
CA VAL A 374 21.57 2.12 -2.15
C VAL A 374 22.56 1.23 -1.40
N ASP A 375 22.05 0.18 -0.76
CA ASP A 375 22.85 -0.77 0.01
C ASP A 375 23.42 -1.91 -0.83
N GLY A 376 22.95 -2.08 -2.06
CA GLY A 376 23.49 -3.05 -3.01
C GLY A 376 22.46 -3.52 -4.03
N PHE A 377 22.72 -4.70 -4.59
CA PHE A 377 21.84 -5.38 -5.53
C PHE A 377 21.42 -6.74 -4.99
N CYS A 378 20.24 -7.20 -5.37
CA CYS A 378 19.69 -8.50 -4.98
C CYS A 378 18.94 -9.17 -6.13
N ASP A 379 18.67 -10.47 -6.01
CA ASP A 379 17.89 -11.25 -6.99
C ASP A 379 16.39 -11.28 -6.67
N GLU A 380 15.92 -10.38 -5.81
CA GLU A 380 14.48 -10.22 -5.52
C GLU A 380 13.82 -9.31 -6.57
N ASN A 381 12.56 -9.60 -6.89
CA ASN A 381 11.77 -8.73 -7.76
C ASN A 381 11.35 -7.46 -7.01
N GLY A 382 11.46 -6.31 -7.68
CA GLY A 382 10.86 -5.06 -7.22
C GLY A 382 9.43 -4.87 -7.73
N GLU A 383 8.63 -4.07 -7.03
CA GLU A 383 7.32 -3.68 -7.53
C GLU A 383 7.47 -2.69 -8.69
N TYR A 384 6.89 -3.03 -9.85
CA TYR A 384 6.88 -2.15 -11.01
C TYR A 384 5.54 -1.40 -11.12
N PRO A 385 5.51 -0.07 -10.91
CA PRO A 385 4.28 0.70 -10.98
C PRO A 385 3.80 0.87 -12.42
N LEU A 386 2.61 0.35 -12.73
CA LEU A 386 1.93 0.53 -14.03
C LEU A 386 0.97 1.74 -13.97
N PHE A 387 1.19 2.72 -14.85
CA PHE A 387 0.33 3.89 -15.00
C PHE A 387 0.49 4.56 -16.37
N ASP A 388 -0.60 5.15 -16.87
CA ASP A 388 -0.64 5.78 -18.21
C ASP A 388 -0.71 7.30 -18.20
N SER A 389 -0.85 7.91 -17.02
CA SER A 389 -0.94 9.35 -16.81
C SER A 389 -0.42 9.75 -15.42
N VAL A 390 -0.11 11.03 -15.26
CA VAL A 390 0.34 11.66 -14.01
C VAL A 390 -0.63 12.79 -13.68
N GLU A 391 -1.09 12.86 -12.44
CA GLU A 391 -2.05 13.87 -12.00
C GLU A 391 -1.43 15.29 -11.99
N GLU A 392 -2.30 16.29 -12.10
CA GLU A 392 -1.88 17.69 -12.02
C GLU A 392 -1.22 18.00 -10.66
N GLY A 393 -0.14 18.78 -10.69
CA GLY A 393 0.60 19.15 -9.48
C GLY A 393 1.69 18.16 -9.04
N MET A 394 2.01 17.15 -9.85
CA MET A 394 3.16 16.27 -9.64
C MET A 394 3.82 15.84 -10.95
N ASN A 395 5.01 15.23 -10.89
CA ASN A 395 5.71 14.66 -12.05
C ASN A 395 5.77 13.12 -12.00
N ILE A 396 6.38 12.51 -13.02
CA ILE A 396 6.49 11.05 -13.11
C ILE A 396 7.29 10.43 -11.95
N LEU A 397 8.30 11.13 -11.43
CA LEU A 397 9.09 10.68 -10.27
C LEU A 397 8.22 10.61 -9.01
N ASP A 398 7.36 11.60 -8.79
CA ASP A 398 6.40 11.62 -7.68
C ASP A 398 5.38 10.48 -7.81
N LYS A 399 4.85 10.25 -9.02
CA LYS A 399 3.88 9.18 -9.27
C LYS A 399 4.47 7.81 -8.95
N ILE A 400 5.70 7.56 -9.42
CA ILE A 400 6.46 6.33 -9.14
C ILE A 400 6.72 6.16 -7.64
N MET A 401 7.08 7.25 -6.94
CA MET A 401 7.31 7.26 -5.49
C MET A 401 6.03 6.87 -4.73
N LEU A 402 4.91 7.53 -5.03
CA LEU A 402 3.63 7.31 -4.37
C LEU A 402 3.08 5.90 -4.59
N LEU A 403 3.17 5.38 -5.82
CA LEU A 403 2.73 4.02 -6.14
C LEU A 403 3.54 2.94 -5.43
N GLN A 404 4.77 3.24 -5.02
CA GLN A 404 5.63 2.36 -4.22
C GLN A 404 5.49 2.60 -2.71
N GLY A 405 4.42 3.29 -2.28
CA GLY A 405 4.11 3.50 -0.86
C GLY A 405 5.03 4.50 -0.14
N LEU A 406 5.79 5.30 -0.88
CA LEU A 406 6.65 6.36 -0.37
C LEU A 406 5.96 7.73 -0.55
N ASP A 407 6.01 8.56 0.49
CA ASP A 407 5.61 9.98 0.40
C ASP A 407 6.41 10.77 1.44
N ASP A 408 7.12 11.80 0.99
CA ASP A 408 7.85 12.75 1.85
C ASP A 408 7.14 14.11 1.97
N GLY A 409 5.92 14.22 1.42
CA GLY A 409 5.12 15.43 1.40
C GLY A 409 5.56 16.47 0.37
N LYS A 410 6.54 16.17 -0.49
CA LYS A 410 7.02 17.07 -1.56
C LYS A 410 6.62 16.56 -2.94
N ARG A 411 6.57 17.48 -3.91
CA ARG A 411 6.23 17.19 -5.32
C ARG A 411 7.20 17.91 -6.24
N PHE A 412 7.27 17.46 -7.48
CA PHE A 412 8.25 17.81 -8.49
C PHE A 412 9.67 17.43 -8.07
N HIS A 413 9.84 16.17 -7.64
CA HIS A 413 11.17 15.64 -7.37
C HIS A 413 12.04 15.65 -8.63
N GLU A 414 13.29 16.05 -8.47
CA GLU A 414 14.30 15.96 -9.52
C GLU A 414 15.04 14.61 -9.42
N PRO A 415 15.49 14.03 -10.54
CA PRO A 415 16.35 12.85 -10.52
C PRO A 415 17.69 13.16 -9.83
N GLU A 416 18.34 12.14 -9.28
CA GLU A 416 19.51 12.31 -8.41
C GLU A 416 20.71 11.54 -8.93
N LEU A 417 21.85 12.24 -8.97
CA LEU A 417 23.17 11.64 -9.16
C LEU A 417 24.10 12.06 -8.03
N TYR A 418 24.94 11.13 -7.60
CA TYR A 418 25.84 11.30 -6.46
C TYR A 418 27.32 11.32 -6.87
N VAL A 419 27.58 11.40 -8.18
CA VAL A 419 28.91 11.50 -8.78
C VAL A 419 29.21 12.95 -9.13
N ARG A 420 30.44 13.38 -8.88
CA ARG A 420 30.94 14.68 -9.35
C ARG A 420 31.80 14.47 -10.60
N PHE A 421 31.48 15.22 -11.65
CA PHE A 421 32.22 15.20 -12.90
C PHE A 421 33.16 16.39 -12.99
N GLN A 422 34.38 16.18 -13.46
CA GLN A 422 35.31 17.27 -13.73
C GLN A 422 34.89 18.00 -15.02
N PRO A 423 34.61 19.32 -14.97
CA PRO A 423 34.26 20.06 -16.16
C PRO A 423 35.36 19.99 -17.23
N ARG A 424 34.94 20.18 -18.47
CA ARG A 424 35.71 20.34 -19.71
C ARG A 424 35.83 21.85 -19.97
N PRO A 425 36.95 22.50 -19.60
CA PRO A 425 37.07 23.95 -19.75
C PRO A 425 36.95 24.42 -21.21
N ASP A 426 37.29 23.56 -22.16
CA ASP A 426 37.19 23.79 -23.59
C ASP A 426 35.73 23.93 -24.11
N LEU A 427 34.74 23.55 -23.30
CA LEU A 427 33.32 23.62 -23.66
C LEU A 427 32.56 24.73 -22.94
N CYS A 428 33.21 25.58 -22.14
CA CYS A 428 32.54 26.58 -21.29
C CYS A 428 31.61 27.53 -22.05
N ASP A 429 31.95 27.88 -23.29
CA ASP A 429 31.16 28.77 -24.15
C ASP A 429 30.25 28.02 -25.14
N ALA A 430 30.35 26.69 -25.16
CA ALA A 430 29.70 25.84 -26.16
C ALA A 430 28.17 25.82 -26.00
N VAL A 431 27.47 25.97 -27.13
CA VAL A 431 26.07 25.55 -27.30
C VAL A 431 26.09 24.14 -27.86
N VAL A 432 25.69 23.17 -27.03
CA VAL A 432 25.70 21.75 -27.38
C VAL A 432 24.29 21.30 -27.69
N TYR A 433 24.10 20.62 -28.81
CA TYR A 433 22.86 19.97 -29.19
C TYR A 433 23.01 18.45 -29.23
N ASP A 434 22.17 17.74 -28.48
CA ASP A 434 22.00 16.30 -28.60
C ASP A 434 20.73 15.94 -29.39
N PRO A 435 20.85 15.50 -30.65
CA PRO A 435 19.72 15.15 -31.49
C PRO A 435 19.19 13.73 -31.24
N ASN A 436 19.81 12.96 -30.35
CA ASN A 436 19.58 11.53 -30.26
C ASN A 436 18.42 11.17 -29.34
N PHE A 437 17.69 10.10 -29.69
CA PHE A 437 16.62 9.54 -28.88
C PHE A 437 16.46 8.03 -29.10
N VAL A 438 15.67 7.38 -28.25
CA VAL A 438 15.34 5.95 -28.40
C VAL A 438 13.84 5.74 -28.26
N SER A 439 13.30 6.25 -27.16
CA SER A 439 11.86 6.29 -26.87
C SER A 439 11.17 7.42 -27.62
N TYR A 440 9.86 7.32 -27.81
CA TYR A 440 9.07 8.30 -28.56
C TYR A 440 9.16 9.70 -27.95
N VAL A 441 9.54 10.70 -28.77
CA VAL A 441 9.72 12.12 -28.38
C VAL A 441 8.62 13.03 -28.96
N GLY A 442 7.56 12.44 -29.49
CA GLY A 442 6.55 13.14 -30.28
C GLY A 442 6.88 13.18 -31.77
N ASP A 443 5.90 13.60 -32.56
CA ASP A 443 6.06 13.85 -33.99
C ASP A 443 6.81 15.17 -34.18
N ILE A 444 8.12 15.05 -34.40
CA ILE A 444 9.06 16.17 -34.56
C ILE A 444 10.03 15.87 -35.71
N SER A 445 10.42 16.89 -36.46
CA SER A 445 11.43 16.77 -37.52
C SER A 445 12.66 17.64 -37.29
N SER A 446 13.75 17.31 -37.98
CA SER A 446 14.96 18.13 -38.04
C SER A 446 14.68 19.56 -38.54
N GLU A 447 13.83 19.72 -39.56
CA GLU A 447 13.53 21.04 -40.12
C GLU A 447 12.82 21.95 -39.12
N GLU A 448 11.95 21.40 -38.28
CA GLU A 448 11.24 22.14 -37.23
C GLU A 448 12.20 22.68 -36.17
N ILE A 449 13.16 21.84 -35.74
CA ILE A 449 14.20 22.23 -34.79
C ILE A 449 15.11 23.30 -35.39
N GLU A 450 15.56 23.12 -36.64
CA GLU A 450 16.37 24.13 -37.31
C GLU A 450 15.63 25.46 -37.49
N SER A 451 14.36 25.40 -37.88
CA SER A 451 13.52 26.60 -38.00
C SER A 451 13.44 27.33 -36.67
N PHE A 452 13.23 26.61 -35.57
CA PHE A 452 13.25 27.20 -34.23
C PHE A 452 14.59 27.88 -33.92
N LEU A 453 15.71 27.18 -34.15
CA LEU A 453 17.05 27.72 -33.87
C LEU A 453 17.34 28.99 -34.68
N ARG A 454 17.04 28.97 -35.99
CA ARG A 454 17.18 30.13 -36.89
C ARG A 454 16.34 31.32 -36.41
N ASN A 455 15.06 31.09 -36.11
CA ASN A 455 14.13 32.14 -35.68
C ASN A 455 14.48 32.76 -34.32
N ASN A 456 15.21 32.04 -33.47
CA ASN A 456 15.65 32.53 -32.17
C ASN A 456 17.14 32.93 -32.16
N HIS A 457 17.79 32.97 -33.32
CA HIS A 457 19.21 33.30 -33.47
C HIS A 457 20.14 32.46 -32.57
N ILE A 458 19.82 31.17 -32.41
CA ILE A 458 20.62 30.23 -31.62
C ILE A 458 21.60 29.53 -32.57
N HIS A 459 22.90 29.82 -32.40
CA HIS A 459 23.97 29.13 -33.11
C HIS A 459 24.46 27.92 -32.31
N VAL A 460 24.37 26.72 -32.90
CA VAL A 460 24.85 25.48 -32.27
C VAL A 460 26.32 25.30 -32.59
N THR A 461 27.17 25.41 -31.57
CA THR A 461 28.61 25.20 -31.77
C THR A 461 28.96 23.72 -31.93
N HIS A 462 28.26 22.84 -31.22
CA HIS A 462 28.59 21.43 -31.14
C HIS A 462 27.33 20.58 -31.25
N GLN A 463 27.30 19.66 -32.21
CA GLN A 463 26.27 18.62 -32.28
C GLN A 463 26.86 17.28 -31.82
N MET A 464 26.14 16.55 -30.97
CA MET A 464 26.54 15.20 -30.58
C MET A 464 26.53 14.26 -31.78
N LYS A 465 27.49 13.34 -31.83
CA LYS A 465 27.53 12.27 -32.84
C LYS A 465 26.18 11.54 -32.90
N LEU A 466 25.71 11.30 -34.13
CA LEU A 466 24.41 10.72 -34.39
C LEU A 466 24.36 9.22 -34.07
N TRP A 467 23.22 8.80 -33.56
CA TRP A 467 22.79 7.41 -33.43
C TRP A 467 21.69 7.11 -34.47
N GLU A 468 21.19 5.87 -34.47
CA GLU A 468 20.18 5.39 -35.42
C GLU A 468 18.94 6.29 -35.47
N LYS A 469 18.39 6.65 -34.31
CA LYS A 469 17.25 7.57 -34.19
C LYS A 469 17.74 8.94 -33.73
N ASN A 470 17.55 9.94 -34.58
CA ASN A 470 17.98 11.31 -34.32
C ASN A 470 17.12 12.34 -35.06
N CYS A 471 17.20 13.59 -34.62
CA CYS A 471 16.73 14.77 -35.35
C CYS A 471 17.91 15.73 -35.58
N ALA A 472 18.92 15.30 -36.34
CA ALA A 472 20.11 16.10 -36.59
C ALA A 472 19.81 17.42 -37.30
N ILE A 473 20.58 18.46 -37.00
CA ILE A 473 20.61 19.71 -37.76
C ILE A 473 21.86 19.76 -38.65
N GLU A 474 21.82 20.61 -39.68
CA GLU A 474 22.91 20.82 -40.65
C GLU A 474 23.83 21.98 -40.28
N TYR A 475 23.32 23.01 -39.60
CA TYR A 475 24.05 24.24 -39.30
C TYR A 475 24.65 24.22 -37.89
N TYR A 476 25.90 23.79 -37.79
CA TYR A 476 26.70 23.76 -36.55
C TYR A 476 28.22 23.79 -36.85
N ASP A 477 29.06 24.12 -35.87
CA ASP A 477 30.52 24.26 -36.12
C ASP A 477 31.26 22.91 -36.14
N THR A 478 31.00 22.03 -35.17
CA THR A 478 31.72 20.75 -35.06
C THR A 478 30.90 19.61 -34.46
N ILE A 479 31.31 18.37 -34.72
CA ILE A 479 30.72 17.17 -34.13
C ILE A 479 31.45 16.81 -32.84
N LEU A 480 30.69 16.61 -31.76
CA LEU A 480 31.21 16.17 -30.46
C LEU A 480 31.00 14.66 -30.29
N ARG A 481 32.07 13.96 -29.90
CA ARG A 481 32.08 12.52 -29.62
C ARG A 481 32.40 12.27 -28.15
N THR A 482 31.76 11.27 -27.59
CA THR A 482 31.98 10.81 -26.22
C THR A 482 32.15 9.30 -26.23
N ASP A 483 33.20 8.81 -25.58
CA ASP A 483 33.53 7.39 -25.56
C ASP A 483 32.93 6.67 -24.34
N SER A 484 32.33 7.43 -23.40
CA SER A 484 31.69 6.92 -22.19
C SER A 484 30.54 7.84 -21.75
N LEU A 485 29.65 7.32 -20.90
CA LEU A 485 28.62 8.13 -20.26
C LEU A 485 29.23 9.19 -19.34
N GLU A 486 30.37 8.90 -18.69
CA GLU A 486 31.09 9.87 -17.87
C GLU A 486 31.56 11.08 -18.69
N GLU A 487 32.16 10.85 -19.87
CA GLU A 487 32.53 11.94 -20.78
C GLU A 487 31.30 12.74 -21.24
N PHE A 488 30.16 12.07 -21.47
CA PHE A 488 28.93 12.77 -21.81
C PHE A 488 28.40 13.65 -20.67
N CYS A 489 28.44 13.17 -19.42
CA CYS A 489 28.13 14.00 -18.25
C CYS A 489 29.07 15.22 -18.14
N ARG A 490 30.36 15.05 -18.45
CA ARG A 490 31.33 16.15 -18.50
C ARG A 490 31.01 17.16 -19.60
N VAL A 491 30.50 16.74 -20.75
CA VAL A 491 30.01 17.65 -21.78
C VAL A 491 28.81 18.45 -21.27
N ILE A 492 27.83 17.78 -20.68
CA ILE A 492 26.59 18.40 -20.16
C ILE A 492 26.90 19.47 -19.12
N ILE A 493 27.73 19.16 -18.11
CA ILE A 493 28.04 20.12 -17.03
C ILE A 493 28.85 21.33 -17.54
N SER A 494 29.57 21.17 -18.65
CA SER A 494 30.55 22.17 -19.11
C SER A 494 30.00 23.11 -20.16
N CYS A 495 29.06 22.66 -20.99
CA CYS A 495 28.49 23.49 -22.03
C CYS A 495 27.83 24.74 -21.44
N ARG A 496 27.89 25.87 -22.14
CA ARG A 496 27.13 27.07 -21.79
C ARG A 496 25.63 26.80 -21.83
N GLN A 497 25.17 26.17 -22.91
CA GLN A 497 23.77 25.88 -23.16
C GLN A 497 23.61 24.46 -23.72
N LEU A 498 22.67 23.71 -23.15
CA LEU A 498 22.28 22.39 -23.63
C LEU A 498 20.94 22.47 -24.36
N LEU A 499 20.91 21.92 -25.56
CA LEU A 499 19.73 21.68 -26.37
C LEU A 499 19.59 20.16 -26.51
N CYS A 500 18.40 19.62 -26.31
CA CYS A 500 18.17 18.19 -26.52
C CYS A 500 16.71 17.91 -26.85
N LEU A 501 16.42 16.69 -27.31
CA LEU A 501 15.05 16.20 -27.36
C LEU A 501 14.58 15.83 -25.95
N SER A 502 13.27 15.60 -25.78
CA SER A 502 12.70 15.04 -24.55
C SER A 502 13.04 13.55 -24.39
N SER A 503 14.34 13.27 -24.34
CA SER A 503 14.98 11.96 -24.28
C SER A 503 15.66 11.75 -22.92
N GLY A 504 16.40 10.65 -22.77
CA GLY A 504 17.19 10.39 -21.57
C GLY A 504 18.22 11.49 -21.26
N THR A 505 18.66 12.26 -22.26
CA THR A 505 19.57 13.40 -22.08
C THR A 505 18.95 14.52 -21.27
N ALA A 506 17.64 14.79 -21.46
CA ALA A 506 16.93 15.76 -20.64
C ALA A 506 16.91 15.29 -19.17
N THR A 507 16.50 14.05 -18.89
CA THR A 507 16.49 13.53 -17.52
C THR A 507 17.88 13.51 -16.89
N LEU A 508 18.93 13.21 -17.66
CA LEU A 508 20.32 13.25 -17.19
C LEU A 508 20.79 14.68 -16.88
N ALA A 509 20.42 15.65 -17.72
CA ALA A 509 20.73 17.06 -17.48
C ALA A 509 20.05 17.58 -16.21
N ALA A 510 18.80 17.20 -15.97
CA ALA A 510 18.10 17.48 -14.71
C ALA A 510 18.87 16.92 -13.50
N ALA A 511 19.34 15.67 -13.58
CA ALA A 511 20.05 15.01 -12.49
C ALA A 511 21.42 15.65 -12.19
N ILE A 512 22.07 16.21 -13.21
CA ILE A 512 23.31 16.98 -13.09
C ILE A 512 23.04 18.41 -12.57
N GLY A 513 21.80 18.89 -12.63
CA GLY A 513 21.45 20.28 -12.33
C GLY A 513 21.79 21.26 -13.46
N LYS A 514 21.84 20.79 -14.71
CA LYS A 514 22.05 21.61 -15.91
C LYS A 514 20.70 21.97 -16.56
N PRO A 515 20.31 23.26 -16.60
CA PRO A 515 19.16 23.67 -17.40
C PRO A 515 19.36 23.37 -18.88
N ALA A 516 18.30 22.88 -19.52
CA ALA A 516 18.27 22.54 -20.93
C ALA A 516 17.05 23.15 -21.61
N ILE A 517 17.18 23.44 -22.90
CA ILE A 517 16.04 23.62 -23.79
C ILE A 517 15.71 22.25 -24.37
N VAL A 518 14.50 21.78 -24.10
CA VAL A 518 14.06 20.42 -24.41
C VAL A 518 12.98 20.47 -25.48
N PHE A 519 13.30 19.98 -26.67
CA PHE A 519 12.37 19.93 -27.79
C PHE A 519 11.52 18.67 -27.75
N TYR A 520 10.25 18.81 -28.11
CA TYR A 520 9.34 17.68 -28.27
C TYR A 520 8.33 17.94 -29.39
N GLY A 521 7.73 16.86 -29.89
CA GLY A 521 6.71 16.90 -30.93
C GLY A 521 5.28 16.68 -30.42
N ASN A 522 4.31 16.86 -31.31
CA ASN A 522 2.91 16.53 -31.10
C ASN A 522 2.77 15.05 -30.72
N GLY A 523 1.78 14.75 -29.87
CA GLY A 523 1.56 13.39 -29.38
C GLY A 523 2.45 12.96 -28.22
N GLN A 524 3.51 13.70 -27.89
CA GLN A 524 4.29 13.42 -26.69
C GLN A 524 3.50 13.74 -25.41
N LYS A 525 3.46 12.79 -24.47
CA LYS A 525 2.75 12.98 -23.20
C LYS A 525 3.51 13.94 -22.26
N PRO A 526 2.84 14.92 -21.64
CA PRO A 526 3.46 15.85 -20.67
C PRO A 526 4.14 15.19 -19.47
N MET A 527 3.76 13.95 -19.10
CA MET A 527 4.40 13.21 -18.01
C MET A 527 5.91 12.98 -18.23
N PHE A 528 6.37 13.04 -19.48
CA PHE A 528 7.80 12.93 -19.83
C PHE A 528 8.53 14.27 -19.79
N HIS A 529 7.95 15.29 -19.14
CA HIS A 529 8.57 16.56 -18.80
C HIS A 529 8.91 16.61 -17.29
N PRO A 530 9.84 15.76 -16.80
CA PRO A 530 9.99 15.51 -15.37
C PRO A 530 10.52 16.70 -14.57
N SER A 531 11.25 17.64 -15.19
CA SER A 531 12.08 18.61 -14.47
C SER A 531 11.61 20.04 -14.66
N ARG A 532 11.44 20.79 -13.57
CA ARG A 532 11.10 22.23 -13.68
C ARG A 532 12.31 23.09 -14.04
N LEU A 533 13.51 22.51 -14.01
CA LEU A 533 14.75 23.16 -14.41
C LEU A 533 14.79 23.44 -15.92
N HIS A 534 14.02 22.69 -16.70
CA HIS A 534 14.07 22.72 -18.16
C HIS A 534 13.02 23.64 -18.77
N ARG A 535 13.31 24.09 -19.98
CA ARG A 535 12.33 24.76 -20.84
C ARG A 535 11.89 23.79 -21.93
N TYR A 536 10.68 23.25 -21.79
CA TYR A 536 10.08 22.36 -22.78
C TYR A 536 9.42 23.15 -23.90
N LEU A 537 9.69 22.78 -25.15
CA LEU A 537 9.19 23.47 -26.35
C LEU A 537 8.63 22.47 -27.34
N ASN A 538 7.34 22.61 -27.65
CA ASN A 538 6.73 21.88 -28.76
C ASN A 538 7.12 22.56 -30.08
N CYS A 539 7.97 21.91 -30.88
CA CYS A 539 8.44 22.45 -32.15
C CYS A 539 7.49 22.18 -33.33
N SER A 540 6.56 21.24 -33.21
CA SER A 540 5.56 20.94 -34.25
C SER A 540 4.23 21.67 -34.07
N ALA A 541 4.12 22.54 -33.06
CA ALA A 541 3.01 23.48 -32.94
C ALA A 541 3.25 24.71 -33.84
N LYS A 542 2.33 24.96 -34.79
CA LYS A 542 2.34 26.11 -35.74
C LYS A 542 2.44 27.52 -35.11
N ASN A 543 2.48 27.63 -33.77
CA ASN A 543 2.47 28.87 -32.99
C ASN A 543 3.68 29.08 -32.06
N ALA A 544 4.80 28.34 -32.21
CA ALA A 544 5.99 28.50 -31.37
C ALA A 544 6.66 29.91 -31.45
N HIS A 545 6.16 30.80 -32.29
CA HIS A 545 6.69 32.15 -32.57
C HIS A 545 6.40 33.24 -31.52
N ARG A 546 5.76 32.95 -30.38
CA ARG A 546 5.49 33.99 -29.35
C ARG A 546 5.67 33.50 -27.92
N LYS A 547 6.86 33.74 -27.37
CA LYS A 547 7.15 34.31 -26.02
C LYS A 547 8.60 34.01 -25.61
N MET A 548 9.50 34.97 -25.86
CA MET A 548 10.63 35.20 -24.96
C MET A 548 10.22 36.34 -24.02
N ILE A 549 10.11 36.06 -22.72
CA ILE A 549 10.15 37.09 -21.68
C ILE A 549 11.51 36.92 -21.00
N GLU A 550 12.21 38.04 -20.89
CA GLU A 550 13.53 38.23 -20.27
C GLU A 550 13.66 37.64 -18.84
N PRO A 551 14.90 37.42 -18.36
CA PRO A 551 15.17 36.63 -17.16
C PRO A 551 14.70 37.32 -15.88
N ALA A 552 14.00 36.59 -15.02
CA ALA A 552 13.70 37.03 -13.66
C ALA A 552 14.99 37.04 -12.81
N ASN A 553 15.59 38.21 -12.69
CA ASN A 553 16.48 38.57 -11.59
C ASN A 553 15.68 38.60 -10.27
N ALA A 554 15.91 37.64 -9.37
CA ALA A 554 15.61 37.73 -7.93
C ALA A 554 16.32 36.58 -7.18
N MET A 555 17.08 36.74 -6.11
CA MET A 555 17.65 37.88 -5.41
C MET A 555 18.90 37.33 -4.71
N ALA A 556 20.06 37.93 -4.98
CA ALA A 556 21.19 37.91 -4.07
C ALA A 556 21.24 39.30 -3.42
N LYS A 557 20.74 39.43 -2.18
CA LYS A 557 21.06 40.54 -1.25
C LYS A 557 20.83 40.10 0.19
N VAL A 558 21.94 39.73 0.83
CA VAL A 558 22.42 40.19 2.14
C VAL A 558 21.35 40.59 3.17
N PHE A 559 21.31 39.86 4.30
CA PHE A 559 21.20 40.48 5.62
C PHE A 559 22.28 39.91 6.54
N VAL A 560 23.19 40.81 6.94
CA VAL A 560 24.12 40.68 8.06
C VAL A 560 23.79 41.82 9.03
N HIS A 561 23.74 41.48 10.32
CA HIS A 561 23.60 42.29 11.55
C HIS A 561 22.19 42.84 11.86
N LYS A 562 21.62 42.66 13.06
CA LYS A 562 22.18 42.53 14.42
C LYS A 562 21.66 41.30 15.16
#